data_AF-A0A9D8TZX1-F1
#
_entry.id   AF-A0A9D8TZX1-F1
#
_cell.length_a   1.000
_cell.length_b   1.000
_cell.length_c   1.000
_cell.angle_alpha   90.00
_cell.angle_beta   90.00
_cell.angle_gamma   90.00
#
_symmetry.space_group_name_H-M   'P 1'
#
loop_
_entity.id
_entity.type
_entity.pdbx_description
1 polymer ?
#
loop_
_entity_poly.entity_id
_entity_poly.type
_entity_poly.pdbx_seq_one_letter_code
_entity_poly.pdbx_strand_id
1 'polypeptide(L)'
;MHSLINRIMPSASGAHLFAVVALAGLFIWFGLMNLAGLTEATVERWLQPHPLAYLVTPYKTWLPYALGAIQLFAGVMIAIYAVPQRWKRVSYGLIGAISIASLSLMFTNPVWIESLGGFPAIGSGQGLIKYVAILGVALWFLGTKGANEIMLIGLILVLGWIGAMKFTGPEAEGVWPLLTGSPVFNWWLTDFGKQMASNIIGVVELITVILLTGHWWNRKAYEVGLLISAATFVVTLSFLLTFPQSWSGGFPNLSGTGHFLLKDAVLLAATFILYRD
;
A
#
# COMPACT_ATOMS: atom_id res chain seq x y z
N MET A 1 -23.60 -6.79 16.90
CA MET A 1 -22.59 -6.60 15.82
C MET A 1 -21.73 -5.36 16.03
N HIS A 2 -22.32 -4.16 16.15
CA HIS A 2 -21.54 -2.93 16.42
C HIS A 2 -20.70 -2.98 17.71
N SER A 3 -21.16 -3.70 18.74
CA SER A 3 -20.39 -3.97 19.97
C SER A 3 -19.23 -4.95 19.79
N LEU A 4 -19.24 -5.79 18.76
CA LEU A 4 -18.19 -6.78 18.48
C LEU A 4 -17.07 -6.15 17.65
N ILE A 5 -17.42 -5.40 16.59
CA ILE A 5 -16.44 -4.68 15.76
C ILE A 5 -15.65 -3.68 16.61
N ASN A 6 -16.32 -2.98 17.53
CA ASN A 6 -15.66 -2.05 18.46
C ASN A 6 -14.65 -2.72 19.40
N ARG A 7 -14.76 -4.03 19.67
CA ARG A 7 -13.78 -4.79 20.46
C ARG A 7 -12.54 -5.18 19.66
N ILE A 8 -12.69 -5.32 18.34
CA ILE A 8 -11.61 -5.74 17.43
C ILE A 8 -10.84 -4.51 16.91
N MET A 9 -11.55 -3.46 16.52
CA MET A 9 -10.94 -2.24 15.99
C MET A 9 -10.25 -1.44 17.10
N PRO A 10 -9.05 -0.88 16.85
CA PRO A 10 -8.29 -0.14 17.87
C PRO A 10 -9.02 1.13 18.28
N SER A 11 -8.82 1.66 19.50
CA SER A 11 -9.40 2.96 19.91
C SER A 11 -8.93 4.12 19.02
N ALA A 12 -9.54 5.31 19.11
CA ALA A 12 -9.10 6.48 18.32
C ALA A 12 -7.60 6.81 18.53
N SER A 13 -7.14 6.79 19.79
CA SER A 13 -5.72 6.96 20.09
C SER A 13 -4.85 5.82 19.54
N GLY A 14 -5.36 4.58 19.56
CA GLY A 14 -4.68 3.42 18.98
C GLY A 14 -4.57 3.50 17.46
N ALA A 15 -5.64 3.91 16.77
CA ALA A 15 -5.66 4.14 15.32
C ALA A 15 -4.65 5.24 14.92
N HIS A 16 -4.65 6.36 15.65
CA HIS A 16 -3.68 7.44 15.43
C HIS A 16 -2.23 6.95 15.65
N LEU A 17 -1.94 6.25 16.74
CA LEU A 17 -0.61 5.72 17.01
C LEU A 17 -0.17 4.72 15.93
N PHE A 18 -1.05 3.81 15.53
CA PHE A 18 -0.77 2.84 14.47
C PHE A 18 -0.48 3.54 13.14
N ALA A 19 -1.25 4.57 12.78
CA ALA A 19 -1.01 5.36 11.58
C ALA A 19 0.35 6.07 11.59
N VAL A 20 0.76 6.64 12.74
CA VAL A 20 2.10 7.21 12.92
C VAL A 20 3.18 6.14 12.70
N VAL A 21 3.05 4.97 13.33
CA VAL A 21 4.02 3.88 13.22
C VAL A 21 4.09 3.31 11.81
N ALA A 22 2.94 3.05 11.17
CA ALA A 22 2.88 2.51 9.82
C ALA A 22 3.48 3.47 8.79
N LEU A 23 3.13 4.76 8.86
CA LEU A 23 3.62 5.76 7.94
C LEU A 23 5.12 6.03 8.16
N ALA A 24 5.54 6.23 9.41
CA ALA A 24 6.96 6.40 9.71
C ALA A 24 7.78 5.17 9.32
N GLY A 25 7.30 3.97 9.68
CA GLY A 25 7.96 2.71 9.36
C GLY A 25 8.17 2.53 7.87
N LEU A 26 7.14 2.75 7.04
CA LEU A 26 7.24 2.66 5.59
C LEU A 26 8.31 3.61 5.02
N PHE A 27 8.28 4.88 5.43
CA PHE A 27 9.18 5.90 4.87
C PHE A 27 10.61 5.83 5.42
N ILE A 28 10.80 5.42 6.67
CA ILE A 28 12.13 5.07 7.19
C ILE A 28 12.69 3.89 6.38
N TRP A 29 11.88 2.86 6.14
CA TRP A 29 12.33 1.67 5.42
C TRP A 29 12.75 1.97 3.99
N PHE A 30 11.91 2.65 3.22
CA PHE A 30 12.25 3.07 1.85
C PHE A 30 13.42 4.05 1.83
N GLY A 31 13.52 4.92 2.85
CA GLY A 31 14.66 5.81 3.04
C GLY A 31 15.98 5.04 3.16
N LEU A 32 16.02 4.03 4.04
CA LEU A 32 17.19 3.18 4.24
C LEU A 32 17.54 2.38 2.98
N MET A 33 16.56 1.83 2.27
CA MET A 33 16.81 1.10 1.02
C MET A 33 17.46 1.99 -0.05
N ASN A 34 16.91 3.19 -0.21
CA ASN A 34 17.43 4.18 -1.16
C ASN A 34 18.84 4.65 -0.80
N LEU A 35 19.10 4.92 0.48
CA LEU A 35 20.43 5.34 0.96
C LEU A 35 21.48 4.22 0.88
N ALA A 36 21.06 2.96 0.92
CA ALA A 36 21.92 1.80 0.75
C ALA A 36 22.19 1.46 -0.74
N GLY A 37 21.71 2.27 -1.70
CA GLY A 37 21.90 2.02 -3.13
C GLY A 37 21.10 0.81 -3.68
N LEU A 38 20.16 0.26 -2.89
CA LEU A 38 19.45 -0.98 -3.24
C LEU A 38 18.37 -0.80 -4.29
N THR A 39 18.02 0.45 -4.59
CA THR A 39 16.88 0.84 -5.44
C THR A 39 17.31 1.56 -6.72
N GLU A 40 18.60 1.79 -6.96
CA GLU A 40 19.09 2.58 -8.09
C GLU A 40 18.52 2.11 -9.43
N ALA A 41 18.64 0.81 -9.71
CA ALA A 41 18.10 0.20 -10.92
C ALA A 41 16.57 0.30 -11.02
N THR A 42 15.88 0.28 -9.89
CA THR A 42 14.42 0.44 -9.85
C THR A 42 14.04 1.90 -10.15
N VAL A 43 14.68 2.85 -9.48
CA VAL A 43 14.44 4.29 -9.67
C VAL A 43 14.75 4.70 -11.11
N GLU A 44 15.86 4.24 -11.68
CA GLU A 44 16.20 4.49 -13.08
C GLU A 44 15.13 3.91 -14.03
N ARG A 45 14.71 2.66 -13.82
CA ARG A 45 13.65 2.03 -14.64
C ARG A 45 12.36 2.85 -14.65
N TRP A 46 11.95 3.38 -13.49
CA TRP A 46 10.71 4.16 -13.37
C TRP A 46 10.82 5.57 -13.94
N LEU A 47 12.03 6.15 -13.94
CA LEU A 47 12.25 7.53 -14.38
C LEU A 47 12.51 7.67 -15.86
N GLN A 48 13.25 6.73 -16.48
CA GLN A 48 13.63 6.84 -17.89
C GLN A 48 12.44 7.13 -18.83
N PRO A 49 11.25 6.52 -18.65
CA PRO A 49 10.08 6.80 -19.50
C PRO A 49 9.32 8.08 -19.13
N HIS A 50 9.65 8.73 -18.01
CA HIS A 50 8.88 9.88 -17.50
C HIS A 50 9.16 11.15 -18.32
N PRO A 51 8.16 11.98 -18.68
CA PRO A 51 8.36 13.21 -19.46
C PRO A 51 9.34 14.19 -18.81
N LEU A 52 9.44 14.16 -17.47
CA LEU A 52 10.36 14.99 -16.69
C LEU A 52 11.71 14.31 -16.42
N ALA A 53 12.01 13.16 -17.04
CA ALA A 53 13.26 12.44 -16.85
C ALA A 53 14.47 13.35 -17.11
N TYR A 54 14.43 14.16 -18.16
CA TYR A 54 15.51 15.06 -18.54
C TYR A 54 15.94 16.04 -17.43
N LEU A 55 15.03 16.42 -16.52
CA LEU A 55 15.34 17.29 -15.39
C LEU A 55 16.20 16.60 -14.33
N VAL A 56 16.09 15.27 -14.25
CA VAL A 56 16.70 14.46 -13.19
C VAL A 56 17.80 13.53 -13.70
N THR A 57 17.86 13.25 -15.00
CA THR A 57 18.91 12.44 -15.64
C THR A 57 20.34 12.91 -15.30
N PRO A 58 20.66 14.23 -15.25
CA PRO A 58 21.98 14.69 -14.82
C PRO A 58 22.36 14.26 -13.40
N TYR A 59 21.36 13.98 -12.55
CA TYR A 59 21.50 13.61 -11.15
C TYR A 59 21.17 12.14 -10.89
N LYS A 60 21.06 11.30 -11.92
CA LYS A 60 20.56 9.92 -11.81
C LYS A 60 21.25 9.08 -10.73
N THR A 61 22.55 9.27 -10.53
CA THR A 61 23.33 8.58 -9.50
C THR A 61 22.97 9.05 -8.09
N TRP A 62 22.72 10.35 -7.91
CA TRP A 62 22.42 10.94 -6.59
C TRP A 62 20.94 10.91 -6.21
N LEU A 63 20.07 10.77 -7.21
CA LEU A 63 18.63 10.89 -7.03
C LEU A 63 18.03 9.84 -6.07
N PRO A 64 18.39 8.53 -6.14
CA PRO A 64 17.94 7.55 -5.16
C PRO A 64 18.35 7.97 -3.74
N TYR A 65 19.59 8.40 -3.53
CA TYR A 65 20.07 8.85 -2.22
C TYR A 65 19.35 10.10 -1.72
N ALA A 66 19.10 11.08 -2.58
CA ALA A 66 18.35 12.28 -2.23
C ALA A 66 16.91 11.94 -1.84
N LEU A 67 16.23 11.08 -2.62
CA LEU A 67 14.90 10.57 -2.27
C LEU A 67 14.95 9.81 -0.95
N GLY A 68 15.97 8.98 -0.75
CA GLY A 68 16.18 8.21 0.49
C GLY A 68 16.35 9.11 1.71
N ALA A 69 17.15 10.17 1.60
CA ALA A 69 17.34 11.15 2.67
C ALA A 69 16.03 11.88 3.01
N ILE A 70 15.23 12.27 2.01
CA ILE A 70 13.93 12.91 2.22
C ILE A 70 12.95 11.95 2.91
N GLN A 71 12.88 10.70 2.46
CA GLN A 71 12.01 9.69 3.03
C GLN A 71 12.41 9.34 4.47
N LEU A 72 13.71 9.16 4.72
CA LEU A 72 14.23 8.89 6.05
C LEU A 72 13.97 10.07 6.99
N PHE A 73 14.24 11.30 6.54
CA PHE A 73 13.91 12.51 7.31
C PHE A 73 12.42 12.56 7.64
N ALA A 74 11.54 12.38 6.65
CA ALA A 74 10.10 12.44 6.84
C ALA A 74 9.65 11.41 7.89
N GLY A 75 10.08 10.17 7.74
CA GLY A 75 9.72 9.08 8.64
C GLY A 75 10.27 9.26 10.06
N VAL A 76 11.53 9.67 10.23
CA VAL A 76 12.14 9.89 11.56
C VAL A 76 11.45 11.05 12.31
N MET A 77 11.15 12.15 11.61
CA MET A 77 10.45 13.28 12.22
C MET A 77 9.03 12.91 12.69
N ILE A 78 8.35 12.00 11.97
CA ILE A 78 7.04 11.48 12.37
C ILE A 78 7.17 10.52 13.57
N ALA A 79 8.17 9.62 13.54
CA ALA A 79 8.37 8.59 14.56
C ALA A 79 8.67 9.15 15.95
N ILE A 80 9.47 10.22 16.03
CA ILE A 80 9.92 10.76 17.32
C ILE A 80 8.82 11.60 17.95
N TYR A 81 8.30 11.15 19.10
CA TYR A 81 7.22 11.84 19.82
C TYR A 81 7.58 13.31 20.13
N ALA A 82 8.81 13.56 20.62
CA ALA A 82 9.30 14.87 21.02
C ALA A 82 9.52 15.88 19.88
N VAL A 83 9.44 15.46 18.60
CA VAL A 83 9.61 16.36 17.46
C VAL A 83 8.45 17.37 17.41
N PRO A 84 8.73 18.69 17.30
CA PRO A 84 7.71 19.72 17.20
C PRO A 84 6.74 19.50 16.03
N GLN A 85 5.47 19.85 16.23
CA GLN A 85 4.41 19.63 15.24
C GLN A 85 4.70 20.28 13.87
N ARG A 86 5.41 21.41 13.83
CA ARG A 86 5.82 22.05 12.56
C ARG A 86 6.61 21.10 11.65
N TRP A 87 7.51 20.30 12.21
CA TRP A 87 8.37 19.38 11.46
C TRP A 87 7.59 18.14 11.04
N LYS A 88 6.68 17.65 11.88
CA LYS A 88 5.76 16.56 11.51
C LYS A 88 4.87 16.97 10.32
N ARG A 89 4.33 18.20 10.33
CA ARG A 89 3.56 18.74 9.20
C ARG A 89 4.38 18.83 7.92
N VAL A 90 5.64 19.28 7.99
CA VAL A 90 6.54 19.26 6.82
C VAL A 90 6.72 17.83 6.30
N SER A 91 6.93 16.85 7.19
CA SER A 91 7.07 15.44 6.80
C SER A 91 5.82 14.86 6.13
N TYR A 92 4.63 15.14 6.65
CA TYR A 92 3.39 14.72 6.00
C TYR A 92 3.22 15.38 4.62
N GLY A 93 3.62 16.65 4.47
CA GLY A 93 3.65 17.33 3.17
C GLY A 93 4.61 16.67 2.17
N LEU A 94 5.82 16.31 2.60
CA LEU A 94 6.80 15.58 1.78
C LEU A 94 6.26 14.22 1.34
N ILE A 95 5.64 13.48 2.25
CA ILE A 95 4.98 12.18 1.94
C ILE A 95 3.87 12.37 0.90
N GLY A 96 3.05 13.42 1.04
CA GLY A 96 2.03 13.77 0.06
C GLY A 96 2.63 14.03 -1.32
N ALA A 97 3.71 14.82 -1.39
CA ALA A 97 4.41 15.10 -2.64
C ALA A 97 5.01 13.83 -3.28
N ILE A 98 5.64 12.96 -2.48
CA ILE A 98 6.16 11.67 -2.95
C ILE A 98 5.04 10.77 -3.45
N SER A 99 3.89 10.77 -2.79
CA SER A 99 2.73 9.98 -3.19
C SER A 99 2.19 10.45 -4.55
N ILE A 100 2.07 11.76 -4.77
CA ILE A 100 1.66 12.34 -6.05
C ILE A 100 2.68 12.00 -7.15
N ALA A 101 3.98 12.17 -6.88
CA ALA A 101 5.04 11.81 -7.82
C ALA A 101 5.05 10.31 -8.14
N SER A 102 4.74 9.45 -7.18
CA SER A 102 4.63 8.00 -7.41
C SER A 102 3.41 7.64 -8.25
N LEU A 103 2.29 8.33 -8.04
CA LEU A 103 1.07 8.14 -8.83
C LEU A 103 1.25 8.60 -10.28
N SER A 104 2.03 9.65 -10.54
CA SER A 104 2.29 10.10 -11.91
C SER A 104 2.99 9.02 -12.76
N LEU A 105 3.77 8.13 -12.13
CA LEU A 105 4.44 7.01 -12.80
C LEU A 105 3.45 6.03 -13.45
N MET A 106 2.18 6.00 -13.02
CA MET A 106 1.14 5.17 -13.66
C MET A 106 0.88 5.55 -15.11
N PHE A 107 1.11 6.81 -15.49
CA PHE A 107 0.79 7.32 -16.81
C PHE A 107 2.00 7.31 -17.76
N THR A 108 3.18 7.02 -17.24
CA THR A 108 4.44 7.15 -18.00
C THR A 108 5.17 5.83 -18.16
N ASN A 109 4.89 4.83 -17.34
CA ASN A 109 5.58 3.55 -17.34
C ASN A 109 4.69 2.43 -17.87
N PRO A 110 5.28 1.33 -18.40
CA PRO A 110 4.54 0.15 -18.84
C PRO A 110 4.00 -0.62 -17.64
N VAL A 111 2.95 -0.08 -17.02
CA VAL A 111 2.27 -0.67 -15.86
C VAL A 111 1.17 -1.64 -16.25
N TRP A 112 0.76 -1.63 -17.51
CA TRP A 112 -0.30 -2.47 -18.07
C TRP A 112 0.24 -3.82 -18.54
N ILE A 113 -0.59 -4.86 -18.46
CA ILE A 113 -0.23 -6.22 -18.90
C ILE A 113 -0.69 -6.40 -20.35
N GLU A 114 0.24 -6.28 -21.29
CA GLU A 114 -0.03 -6.40 -22.73
C GLU A 114 -0.62 -7.76 -23.12
N SER A 115 -0.21 -8.84 -22.46
CA SER A 115 -0.75 -10.19 -22.71
C SER A 115 -2.23 -10.35 -22.35
N LEU A 116 -2.80 -9.41 -21.58
CA LEU A 116 -4.21 -9.35 -21.21
C LEU A 116 -4.97 -8.25 -21.96
N GLY A 117 -4.36 -7.64 -23.00
CA GLY A 117 -4.96 -6.58 -23.80
C GLY A 117 -4.67 -5.15 -23.31
N GLY A 118 -3.71 -4.98 -22.41
CA GLY A 118 -3.34 -3.66 -21.88
C GLY A 118 -4.35 -3.15 -20.85
N PHE A 119 -4.61 -1.84 -20.81
CA PHE A 119 -5.55 -1.25 -19.85
C PHE A 119 -6.94 -1.92 -19.94
N PRO A 120 -7.57 -2.32 -18.80
CA PRO A 120 -7.20 -2.01 -17.42
C PRO A 120 -6.36 -3.10 -16.71
N ALA A 121 -5.82 -4.10 -17.41
CA ALA A 121 -5.01 -5.14 -16.78
C ALA A 121 -3.69 -4.56 -16.25
N ILE A 122 -3.49 -4.57 -14.93
CA ILE A 122 -2.41 -3.85 -14.25
C ILE A 122 -1.43 -4.80 -13.57
N GLY A 123 -0.14 -4.65 -13.86
CA GLY A 123 0.95 -5.42 -13.28
C GLY A 123 1.70 -4.62 -12.21
N SER A 124 2.86 -4.06 -12.57
CA SER A 124 3.71 -3.28 -11.65
C SER A 124 3.01 -2.04 -11.06
N GLY A 125 1.96 -1.54 -11.71
CA GLY A 125 1.15 -0.41 -11.24
C GLY A 125 0.31 -0.71 -10.00
N GLN A 126 0.10 -1.99 -9.62
CA GLN A 126 -0.64 -2.35 -8.41
C GLN A 126 0.00 -1.79 -7.13
N GLY A 127 1.33 -1.65 -7.11
CA GLY A 127 2.03 -1.01 -5.99
C GLY A 127 1.91 0.51 -5.99
N LEU A 128 1.67 1.13 -7.15
CA LEU A 128 1.54 2.59 -7.30
C LEU A 128 0.19 3.09 -6.84
N ILE A 129 -0.89 2.37 -7.17
CA ILE A 129 -2.25 2.76 -6.79
C ILE A 129 -2.46 2.86 -5.27
N LYS A 130 -1.66 2.14 -4.47
CA LYS A 130 -1.66 2.24 -3.00
C LYS A 130 -1.30 3.65 -2.50
N TYR A 131 -0.57 4.44 -3.29
CA TYR A 131 -0.22 5.82 -2.93
C TYR A 131 -1.44 6.75 -2.85
N VAL A 132 -2.60 6.39 -3.41
CA VAL A 132 -3.85 7.16 -3.18
C VAL A 132 -4.23 7.12 -1.70
N ALA A 133 -4.24 5.93 -1.09
CA ALA A 133 -4.55 5.78 0.34
C ALA A 133 -3.46 6.41 1.23
N ILE A 134 -2.18 6.23 0.87
CA ILE A 134 -1.05 6.83 1.60
C ILE A 134 -1.12 8.37 1.56
N LEU A 135 -1.47 8.95 0.41
CA LEU A 135 -1.73 10.39 0.27
C LEU A 135 -2.88 10.82 1.19
N GLY A 136 -3.98 10.07 1.21
CA GLY A 136 -5.11 10.33 2.11
C GLY A 136 -4.70 10.36 3.58
N VAL A 137 -3.90 9.39 4.05
CA VAL A 137 -3.39 9.36 5.43
C VAL A 137 -2.50 10.57 5.73
N ALA A 138 -1.62 10.95 4.80
CA ALA A 138 -0.76 12.12 4.98
C ALA A 138 -1.56 13.44 5.04
N LEU A 139 -2.56 13.58 4.17
CA LEU A 139 -3.48 14.72 4.16
C LEU A 139 -4.36 14.78 5.41
N TRP A 140 -4.75 13.62 5.97
CA TRP A 140 -5.49 13.53 7.21
C TRP A 140 -4.70 14.12 8.38
N PHE A 141 -3.41 13.74 8.51
CA PHE A 141 -2.53 14.34 9.52
C PHE A 141 -2.28 15.84 9.33
N LEU A 142 -2.44 16.35 8.10
CA LEU A 142 -2.35 17.79 7.81
C LEU A 142 -3.63 18.56 8.16
N GLY A 143 -4.74 17.85 8.42
CA GLY A 143 -6.07 18.42 8.65
C GLY A 143 -6.74 18.89 7.36
N THR A 144 -6.38 18.30 6.22
CA THR A 144 -6.93 18.67 4.91
C THR A 144 -8.35 18.13 4.75
N LYS A 145 -9.29 19.00 4.37
CA LYS A 145 -10.66 18.59 4.00
C LYS A 145 -10.62 17.61 2.82
N GLY A 146 -11.40 16.54 2.87
CA GLY A 146 -11.41 15.52 1.81
C GLY A 146 -10.45 14.35 2.04
N ALA A 147 -9.62 14.38 3.10
CA ALA A 147 -8.62 13.33 3.33
C ALA A 147 -9.25 11.94 3.56
N ASN A 148 -10.38 11.87 4.26
CA ASN A 148 -11.09 10.63 4.52
C ASN A 148 -11.66 10.04 3.22
N GLU A 149 -12.20 10.88 2.36
CA GLU A 149 -12.70 10.50 1.04
C GLU A 149 -11.56 10.00 0.15
N ILE A 150 -10.39 10.65 0.17
CA ILE A 150 -9.19 10.20 -0.56
C ILE A 150 -8.72 8.83 -0.03
N MET A 151 -8.70 8.63 1.29
CA MET A 151 -8.36 7.33 1.88
C MET A 151 -9.34 6.25 1.43
N LEU A 152 -10.65 6.52 1.51
CA LEU A 152 -11.70 5.58 1.12
C LEU A 152 -11.61 5.23 -0.37
N ILE A 153 -11.46 6.23 -1.24
CA ILE A 153 -11.26 6.03 -2.69
C ILE A 153 -10.02 5.18 -2.93
N GLY A 154 -8.92 5.43 -2.20
CA GLY A 154 -7.71 4.62 -2.27
C GLY A 154 -7.95 3.16 -1.91
N LEU A 155 -8.69 2.88 -0.83
CA LEU A 155 -9.05 1.52 -0.43
C LEU A 155 -9.94 0.83 -1.48
N ILE A 156 -10.99 1.51 -1.96
CA ILE A 156 -11.89 1.00 -3.01
C ILE A 156 -11.12 0.70 -4.29
N LEU A 157 -10.22 1.61 -4.69
CA LEU A 157 -9.45 1.46 -5.91
C LEU A 157 -8.46 0.30 -5.81
N VAL A 158 -7.76 0.15 -4.67
CA VAL A 158 -6.82 -0.96 -4.46
C VAL A 158 -7.56 -2.29 -4.43
N LEU A 159 -8.59 -2.44 -3.59
CA LEU A 159 -9.33 -3.70 -3.46
C LEU A 159 -10.13 -4.02 -4.74
N GLY A 160 -10.70 -3.02 -5.40
CA GLY A 160 -11.49 -3.21 -6.61
C GLY A 160 -10.63 -3.58 -7.82
N TRP A 161 -9.54 -2.86 -8.04
CA TRP A 161 -8.69 -3.09 -9.21
C TRP A 161 -7.87 -4.37 -9.06
N ILE A 162 -7.22 -4.57 -7.89
CA ILE A 162 -6.46 -5.80 -7.63
C ILE A 162 -7.41 -7.00 -7.51
N GLY A 163 -8.57 -6.84 -6.88
CA GLY A 163 -9.59 -7.88 -6.79
C GLY A 163 -10.12 -8.32 -8.15
N ALA A 164 -10.32 -7.39 -9.08
CA ALA A 164 -10.65 -7.73 -10.46
C ALA A 164 -9.51 -8.49 -11.17
N MET A 165 -8.25 -8.15 -10.90
CA MET A 165 -7.09 -8.87 -11.46
C MET A 165 -7.04 -10.33 -11.00
N LYS A 166 -7.60 -10.69 -9.83
CA LYS A 166 -7.56 -12.06 -9.28
C LYS A 166 -8.20 -13.12 -10.18
N PHE A 167 -9.03 -12.71 -11.13
CA PHE A 167 -9.66 -13.60 -12.12
C PHE A 167 -8.78 -13.87 -13.34
N THR A 168 -7.52 -13.40 -13.33
CA THR A 168 -6.57 -13.57 -14.43
C THR A 168 -5.47 -14.59 -14.07
N GLY A 169 -4.92 -15.25 -15.09
CA GLY A 169 -3.82 -16.20 -14.92
C GLY A 169 -2.55 -15.60 -14.30
N PRO A 170 -2.03 -14.46 -14.80
CA PRO A 170 -0.84 -13.83 -14.23
C PRO A 170 -0.97 -13.48 -12.74
N GLU A 171 -2.15 -13.01 -12.31
CA GLU A 171 -2.39 -12.69 -10.91
C GLU A 171 -2.46 -13.96 -10.05
N ALA A 172 -3.11 -15.02 -10.54
CA ALA A 172 -3.15 -16.31 -9.85
C ALA A 172 -1.74 -16.91 -9.67
N GLU A 173 -0.86 -16.75 -10.67
CA GLU A 173 0.56 -17.14 -10.59
C GLU A 173 1.32 -16.32 -9.56
N GLY A 174 1.06 -15.01 -9.46
CA GLY A 174 1.70 -14.13 -8.49
C GLY A 174 1.27 -14.39 -7.04
N VAL A 175 -0.01 -14.74 -6.83
CA VAL A 175 -0.57 -15.02 -5.50
C VAL A 175 -0.17 -16.39 -4.97
N TRP A 176 -0.04 -17.38 -5.85
CA TRP A 176 0.14 -18.78 -5.45
C TRP A 176 1.33 -19.04 -4.49
N PRO A 177 2.53 -18.47 -4.73
CA PRO A 177 3.66 -18.64 -3.80
C PRO A 177 3.40 -18.06 -2.42
N LEU A 178 2.61 -16.98 -2.32
CA LEU A 178 2.23 -16.35 -1.05
C LEU A 178 1.35 -17.30 -0.21
N LEU A 179 0.40 -17.97 -0.86
CA LEU A 179 -0.49 -18.92 -0.20
C LEU A 179 0.26 -20.18 0.23
N THR A 180 1.23 -20.62 -0.57
CA THR A 180 1.98 -21.86 -0.34
C THR A 180 2.80 -21.82 0.95
N GLY A 181 3.44 -20.67 1.24
CA GLY A 181 4.22 -20.48 2.48
C GLY A 181 3.37 -20.11 3.70
N SER A 182 2.07 -19.89 3.54
CA SER A 182 1.23 -19.33 4.60
C SER A 182 0.63 -20.41 5.51
N PRO A 183 0.78 -20.32 6.84
CA PRO A 183 0.15 -21.25 7.77
C PRO A 183 -1.39 -21.17 7.74
N VAL A 184 -1.96 -20.07 7.23
CA VAL A 184 -3.40 -19.87 7.13
C VAL A 184 -3.98 -20.49 5.86
N PHE A 185 -3.24 -20.47 4.75
CA PHE A 185 -3.74 -20.85 3.42
C PHE A 185 -3.12 -22.13 2.85
N ASN A 186 -2.16 -22.77 3.52
CA ASN A 186 -1.51 -23.99 3.00
C ASN A 186 -2.53 -25.11 2.69
N TRP A 187 -3.62 -25.21 3.45
CA TRP A 187 -4.69 -26.19 3.16
C TRP A 187 -5.50 -25.85 1.89
N TRP A 188 -5.49 -24.60 1.41
CA TRP A 188 -6.13 -24.27 0.12
C TRP A 188 -5.44 -24.98 -1.04
N LEU A 189 -4.17 -25.34 -0.90
CA LEU A 189 -3.42 -26.00 -1.96
C LEU A 189 -3.90 -27.44 -2.21
N THR A 190 -4.50 -28.10 -1.20
CA THR A 190 -5.04 -29.46 -1.34
C THR A 190 -6.45 -29.43 -1.94
N ASP A 191 -7.23 -28.42 -1.56
CA ASP A 191 -8.67 -28.38 -1.85
C ASP A 191 -9.00 -27.53 -3.09
N PHE A 192 -8.11 -26.58 -3.44
CA PHE A 192 -8.30 -25.64 -4.54
C PHE A 192 -7.08 -25.58 -5.47
N GLY A 193 -7.33 -25.50 -6.77
CA GLY A 193 -6.30 -25.13 -7.75
C GLY A 193 -5.93 -23.64 -7.67
N LYS A 194 -4.79 -23.26 -8.26
CA LYS A 194 -4.25 -21.88 -8.24
C LYS A 194 -5.28 -20.82 -8.60
N GLN A 195 -6.00 -21.03 -9.71
CA GLN A 195 -6.99 -20.07 -10.19
C GLN A 195 -8.18 -19.96 -9.25
N MET A 196 -8.66 -21.07 -8.68
CA MET A 196 -9.80 -21.04 -7.75
C MET A 196 -9.43 -20.30 -6.46
N ALA A 197 -8.26 -20.57 -5.90
CA ALA A 197 -7.75 -19.84 -4.73
C ALA A 197 -7.69 -18.32 -4.99
N SER A 198 -7.16 -17.92 -6.15
CA SER A 198 -7.14 -16.51 -6.56
C SER A 198 -8.56 -15.93 -6.70
N ASN A 199 -9.46 -16.63 -7.39
CA ASN A 199 -10.84 -16.20 -7.58
C ASN A 199 -11.58 -15.98 -6.26
N ILE A 200 -11.39 -16.85 -5.25
CA ILE A 200 -12.01 -16.69 -3.92
C ILE A 200 -11.55 -15.38 -3.28
N ILE A 201 -10.24 -15.08 -3.32
CA ILE A 201 -9.71 -13.80 -2.83
C ILE A 201 -10.33 -12.63 -3.59
N GLY A 202 -10.41 -12.72 -4.93
CA GLY A 202 -11.04 -11.70 -5.76
C GLY A 202 -12.51 -11.44 -5.40
N VAL A 203 -13.29 -12.49 -5.15
CA VAL A 203 -14.68 -12.36 -4.70
C VAL A 203 -14.75 -11.64 -3.34
N VAL A 204 -13.90 -12.00 -2.38
CA VAL A 204 -13.85 -11.31 -1.08
C VAL A 204 -13.51 -9.82 -1.26
N GLU A 205 -12.52 -9.49 -2.08
CA GLU A 205 -12.12 -8.11 -2.34
C GLU A 205 -13.23 -7.29 -3.03
N LEU A 206 -13.92 -7.86 -4.02
CA LEU A 206 -15.03 -7.19 -4.71
C LEU A 206 -16.27 -7.02 -3.83
N ILE A 207 -16.60 -8.01 -2.98
CA ILE A 207 -17.66 -7.87 -1.97
C ILE A 207 -17.28 -6.76 -0.98
N THR A 208 -16.01 -6.69 -0.58
CA THR A 208 -15.51 -5.65 0.32
C THR A 208 -15.68 -4.27 -0.28
N VAL A 209 -15.43 -4.09 -1.57
CA VAL A 209 -15.69 -2.83 -2.28
C VAL A 209 -17.18 -2.45 -2.22
N ILE A 210 -18.08 -3.39 -2.50
CA ILE A 210 -19.53 -3.14 -2.39
C ILE A 210 -19.90 -2.71 -0.97
N LEU A 211 -19.31 -3.33 0.06
CA LEU A 211 -19.54 -2.95 1.45
C LEU A 211 -18.97 -1.56 1.78
N LEU A 212 -17.77 -1.22 1.32
CA LEU A 212 -17.14 0.08 1.51
C LEU A 212 -17.95 1.23 0.87
N THR A 213 -18.56 0.99 -0.29
CA THR A 213 -19.49 1.96 -0.90
C THR A 213 -20.74 2.22 -0.04
N GLY A 214 -21.01 1.35 0.94
CA GLY A 214 -21.93 1.61 2.05
C GLY A 214 -21.69 2.93 2.79
N HIS A 215 -20.51 3.56 2.66
CA HIS A 215 -20.22 4.88 3.20
C HIS A 215 -21.35 5.90 2.91
N TRP A 216 -21.91 5.88 1.70
CA TRP A 216 -22.92 6.86 1.26
C TRP A 216 -24.37 6.51 1.60
N TRP A 217 -24.66 5.24 1.91
CA TRP A 217 -26.05 4.76 2.03
C TRP A 217 -26.33 3.80 3.18
N ASN A 218 -25.31 3.17 3.77
CA ASN A 218 -25.48 2.21 4.86
C ASN A 218 -24.21 2.10 5.73
N ARG A 219 -24.21 2.79 6.88
CA ARG A 219 -23.09 2.79 7.85
C ARG A 219 -22.69 1.39 8.31
N LYS A 220 -23.64 0.45 8.49
CA LYS A 220 -23.31 -0.91 8.91
C LYS A 220 -22.54 -1.66 7.83
N ALA A 221 -22.98 -1.55 6.57
CA ALA A 221 -22.26 -2.14 5.45
C ALA A 221 -20.83 -1.59 5.35
N TYR A 222 -20.69 -0.26 5.49
CA TYR A 222 -19.38 0.41 5.52
C TYR A 222 -18.46 -0.14 6.61
N GLU A 223 -18.95 -0.25 7.84
CA GLU A 223 -18.17 -0.77 8.97
C GLU A 223 -17.74 -2.22 8.77
N VAL A 224 -18.59 -3.06 8.18
CA VAL A 224 -18.22 -4.43 7.82
C VAL A 224 -17.17 -4.43 6.70
N GLY A 225 -17.30 -3.55 5.70
CA GLY A 225 -16.31 -3.39 4.64
C GLY A 225 -14.94 -2.98 5.18
N LEU A 226 -14.89 -2.04 6.13
CA LEU A 226 -13.64 -1.64 6.80
C LEU A 226 -13.02 -2.79 7.59
N LEU A 227 -13.83 -3.58 8.30
CA LEU A 227 -13.35 -4.73 9.07
C LEU A 227 -12.75 -5.81 8.15
N ILE A 228 -13.42 -6.14 7.05
CA ILE A 228 -12.91 -7.13 6.09
C ILE A 228 -11.64 -6.60 5.41
N SER A 229 -11.62 -5.33 5.02
CA SER A 229 -10.41 -4.67 4.49
C SER A 229 -9.23 -4.79 5.47
N ALA A 230 -9.46 -4.50 6.75
CA ALA A 230 -8.44 -4.61 7.79
C ALA A 230 -7.92 -6.04 7.91
N ALA A 231 -8.81 -7.04 7.90
CA ALA A 231 -8.43 -8.45 7.92
C ALA A 231 -7.59 -8.85 6.69
N THR A 232 -7.96 -8.38 5.49
CA THR A 232 -7.19 -8.60 4.26
C THR A 232 -5.77 -8.04 4.39
N PHE A 233 -5.61 -6.79 4.87
CA PHE A 233 -4.27 -6.20 5.01
C PHE A 233 -3.43 -6.86 6.12
N VAL A 234 -4.05 -7.35 7.20
CA VAL A 234 -3.34 -8.17 8.20
C VAL A 234 -2.83 -9.46 7.57
N VAL A 235 -3.66 -10.13 6.76
CA VAL A 235 -3.25 -11.32 6.01
C VAL A 235 -2.11 -11.00 5.06
N THR A 236 -2.19 -9.94 4.25
CA THR A 236 -1.13 -9.62 3.29
C THR A 236 0.17 -9.24 4.00
N LEU A 237 0.10 -8.48 5.09
CA LEU A 237 1.29 -8.16 5.90
C LEU A 237 1.95 -9.40 6.49
N SER A 238 1.18 -10.44 6.82
CA SER A 238 1.75 -11.72 7.30
C SER A 238 2.66 -12.39 6.25
N PHE A 239 2.48 -12.10 4.96
CA PHE A 239 3.35 -12.61 3.90
C PHE A 239 4.77 -12.03 3.95
N LEU A 240 5.00 -10.86 4.56
CA LEU A 240 6.38 -10.39 4.80
C LEU A 240 7.19 -11.33 5.68
N LEU A 241 6.52 -12.11 6.54
CA LEU A 241 7.16 -13.07 7.45
C LEU A 241 7.14 -14.49 6.88
N THR A 242 6.11 -14.84 6.13
CA THR A 242 5.86 -16.22 5.67
C THR A 242 6.30 -16.48 4.23
N PHE A 243 6.63 -15.43 3.46
CA PHE A 243 7.13 -15.54 2.09
C PHE A 243 8.56 -14.99 1.99
N PRO A 244 9.61 -15.83 2.10
CA PRO A 244 11.01 -15.38 2.11
C PRO A 244 11.42 -14.51 0.91
N GLN A 245 10.82 -14.73 -0.27
CA GLN A 245 11.10 -13.98 -1.49
C GLN A 245 10.51 -12.55 -1.47
N SER A 246 9.81 -12.15 -0.40
CA SER A 246 9.56 -10.72 -0.13
C SER A 246 10.85 -9.96 0.19
N TRP A 247 11.95 -10.67 0.49
CA TRP A 247 13.26 -10.12 0.81
C TRP A 247 14.25 -10.38 -0.33
N SER A 248 15.15 -9.43 -0.57
CA SER A 248 16.18 -9.52 -1.62
C SER A 248 17.59 -9.45 -1.00
N GLY A 249 17.89 -10.34 -0.06
CA GLY A 249 19.19 -10.36 0.64
C GLY A 249 19.15 -9.85 2.09
N GLY A 250 17.97 -9.82 2.71
CA GLY A 250 17.81 -9.45 4.12
C GLY A 250 17.66 -7.95 4.35
N PHE A 251 17.59 -7.53 5.61
CA PHE A 251 17.34 -6.14 5.98
C PHE A 251 18.44 -5.19 5.47
N PRO A 252 18.09 -4.02 4.89
CA PRO A 252 16.74 -3.50 4.66
C PRO A 252 16.14 -3.87 3.28
N ASN A 253 16.81 -4.72 2.49
CA ASN A 253 16.47 -4.98 1.10
C ASN A 253 15.21 -5.84 0.90
N LEU A 254 14.13 -5.19 0.46
CA LEU A 254 12.88 -5.84 0.07
C LEU A 254 12.83 -6.05 -1.45
N SER A 255 12.17 -7.13 -1.89
CA SER A 255 11.83 -7.33 -3.30
C SER A 255 10.65 -6.44 -3.71
N GLY A 256 10.29 -6.45 -5.01
CA GLY A 256 9.09 -5.76 -5.49
C GLY A 256 7.81 -6.19 -4.76
N THR A 257 7.69 -7.48 -4.44
CA THR A 257 6.60 -8.01 -3.61
C THR A 257 6.69 -7.48 -2.18
N GLY A 258 7.87 -7.44 -1.57
CA GLY A 258 8.06 -6.84 -0.25
C GLY A 258 7.65 -5.36 -0.20
N HIS A 259 7.98 -4.57 -1.25
CA HIS A 259 7.54 -3.18 -1.38
C HIS A 259 6.02 -3.05 -1.47
N PHE A 260 5.36 -4.00 -2.13
CA PHE A 260 3.91 -4.04 -2.27
C PHE A 260 3.26 -4.36 -0.92
N LEU A 261 3.76 -5.37 -0.20
CA LEU A 261 3.20 -5.81 1.09
C LEU A 261 3.43 -4.78 2.20
N LEU A 262 4.61 -4.15 2.28
CA LEU A 262 4.90 -3.17 3.34
C LEU A 262 3.94 -1.96 3.29
N LYS A 263 3.49 -1.56 2.09
CA LYS A 263 2.51 -0.47 1.94
C LYS A 263 1.15 -0.82 2.58
N ASP A 264 0.81 -2.09 2.71
CA ASP A 264 -0.46 -2.51 3.32
C ASP A 264 -0.56 -2.14 4.80
N ALA A 265 0.57 -1.86 5.47
CA ALA A 265 0.56 -1.29 6.82
C ALA A 265 -0.15 0.07 6.86
N VAL A 266 0.06 0.91 5.84
CA VAL A 266 -0.58 2.23 5.76
C VAL A 266 -2.04 2.10 5.32
N LEU A 267 -2.37 1.12 4.48
CA LEU A 267 -3.76 0.85 4.10
C LEU A 267 -4.56 0.31 5.30
N LEU A 268 -3.95 -0.57 6.11
CA LEU A 268 -4.51 -1.00 7.39
C LEU A 268 -4.74 0.20 8.31
N ALA A 269 -3.77 1.12 8.42
CA ALA A 269 -3.96 2.35 9.18
C ALA A 269 -5.14 3.20 8.67
N ALA A 270 -5.30 3.31 7.34
CA ALA A 270 -6.45 4.00 6.75
C ALA A 270 -7.78 3.36 7.18
N THR A 271 -7.88 2.03 7.23
CA THR A 271 -9.11 1.36 7.72
C THR A 271 -9.42 1.71 9.17
N PHE A 272 -8.40 1.84 10.03
CA PHE A 272 -8.56 2.19 11.44
C PHE A 272 -8.97 3.64 11.63
N ILE A 273 -8.38 4.57 10.87
CA ILE A 273 -8.76 5.99 10.88
C ILE A 273 -10.22 6.14 10.45
N LEU A 274 -10.56 5.58 9.28
CA LEU A 274 -11.89 5.67 8.68
C LEU A 274 -13.01 5.05 9.51
N TYR A 275 -12.69 4.12 10.41
CA TYR A 275 -13.65 3.54 11.34
C TYR A 275 -13.91 4.43 12.56
N ARG A 276 -12.91 5.21 12.97
CA ARG A 276 -12.95 6.04 14.18
C ARG A 276 -13.44 7.46 13.95
N ASP A 277 -13.30 7.94 12.72
CA ASP A 277 -13.91 9.18 12.24
C ASP A 277 -15.37 8.96 11.78
#